data_AF-A0AA92K817-F1
#
_entry.id   AF-A0AA92K817-F1
#
_cell.length_a   1.000
_cell.length_b   1.000
_cell.length_c   1.000
_cell.angle_alpha   90.00
_cell.angle_beta   90.00
_cell.angle_gamma   90.00
#
_symmetry.space_group_name_H-M   'P 1'
#
loop_
_entity.id
_entity.type
_entity.pdbx_description
1 polymer ?
#
loop_
_entity_poly.entity_id
_entity_poly.type
_entity_poly.pdbx_seq_one_letter_code
_entity_poly.pdbx_strand_id
1 'polypeptide(L)'
;MKVNRLKKFALLILIPLTGCGIGGFWMNGDPSAGKNLKPYLEEWEKPGASPEMRGQASASCGGGDSDRAPLFTTAQIRAEQRPGEKEIFSYYRLHDNWQRCMIKKGYRYAGKCYSQSSPGCGAGRDST
;
A
#
# COMPACT_ATOMS: atom_id res chain seq x y z
N MET A 1 -22.06 30.61 63.57
CA MET A 1 -21.97 32.06 63.24
C MET A 1 -20.67 32.57 63.86
N LYS A 2 -19.70 33.23 63.22
CA LYS A 2 -19.57 34.04 62.00
C LYS A 2 -18.18 33.78 61.44
N VAL A 3 -18.05 33.51 60.13
CA VAL A 3 -16.75 33.62 59.45
C VAL A 3 -16.81 34.89 58.59
N ASN A 4 -15.86 35.78 58.84
CA ASN A 4 -15.81 37.13 58.31
C ASN A 4 -15.64 37.14 56.79
N ARG A 5 -16.41 38.00 56.11
CA ARG A 5 -16.25 38.32 54.70
C ARG A 5 -14.96 39.12 54.51
N LEU A 6 -13.99 38.59 53.78
CA LEU A 6 -12.90 39.38 53.21
C LEU A 6 -13.09 39.48 51.69
N LYS A 7 -13.20 40.72 51.21
CA LYS A 7 -13.46 41.08 49.81
C LYS A 7 -12.15 41.10 49.02
N LYS A 8 -12.19 40.42 47.86
CA LYS A 8 -11.53 40.70 46.56
C LYS A 8 -10.00 40.87 46.55
N PHE A 9 -9.29 40.05 45.78
CA PHE A 9 -8.30 40.52 44.82
C PHE A 9 -8.13 39.50 43.69
N ALA A 10 -7.96 40.04 42.49
CA ALA A 10 -7.95 39.36 41.20
C ALA A 10 -6.75 38.42 41.03
N LEU A 11 -6.94 37.32 40.29
CA LEU A 11 -5.90 36.84 39.39
C LEU A 11 -6.51 36.16 38.17
N LEU A 12 -6.21 36.76 37.02
CA LEU A 12 -6.45 36.22 35.69
C LEU A 12 -5.94 34.79 35.59
N ILE A 13 -6.81 33.87 35.18
CA ILE A 13 -6.39 32.68 34.45
C ILE A 13 -7.07 32.74 33.09
N LEU A 14 -6.53 33.61 32.24
CA LEU A 14 -6.55 33.39 30.80
C LEU A 14 -5.77 32.10 30.59
N ILE A 15 -6.47 30.99 30.38
CA ILE A 15 -5.86 29.82 29.75
C ILE A 15 -5.78 30.21 28.27
N PRO A 16 -4.61 30.57 27.70
CA PRO A 16 -4.48 30.35 26.28
C PRO A 16 -4.57 28.84 26.15
N LEU A 17 -5.65 28.34 25.56
CA LEU A 17 -5.58 27.12 24.79
C LEU A 17 -4.62 27.42 23.64
N THR A 18 -3.32 27.51 23.94
CA THR A 18 -2.29 27.10 23.01
C THR A 18 -2.59 25.64 22.78
N GLY A 19 -3.49 25.38 21.83
CA GLY A 19 -3.44 24.18 21.04
C GLY A 19 -2.03 24.16 20.47
N CYS A 20 -1.13 23.54 21.22
CA CYS A 20 0.04 22.89 20.68
C CYS A 20 -0.54 21.77 19.82
N GLY A 21 -1.03 22.16 18.63
CA GLY A 21 -1.29 21.26 17.54
C GLY A 21 0.04 20.65 17.16
N ILE A 22 0.42 19.62 17.91
CA ILE A 22 1.36 18.59 17.49
C ILE A 22 0.77 18.04 16.19
N GLY A 23 1.20 18.62 15.07
CA GLY A 23 0.66 18.30 13.76
C GLY A 23 1.41 18.96 12.60
N GLY A 24 2.56 19.60 12.86
CA GLY A 24 3.33 20.32 11.82
C GLY A 24 4.51 19.54 11.24
N PHE A 25 4.83 18.34 11.71
CA PHE A 25 6.08 17.65 11.32
C PHE A 25 6.01 16.86 10.00
N TRP A 26 4.98 17.05 9.17
CA TRP A 26 4.81 16.26 7.94
C TRP A 26 4.82 17.07 6.64
N MET A 27 5.14 18.38 6.68
CA MET A 27 5.14 19.22 5.47
C MET A 27 6.53 19.59 4.93
N ASN A 28 7.62 19.10 5.55
CA ASN A 28 8.98 19.23 5.00
C ASN A 28 9.54 17.88 4.52
N GLY A 29 8.67 17.01 3.98
CA GLY A 29 9.15 15.91 3.17
C GLY A 29 9.78 16.48 1.91
N ASP A 30 11.02 16.09 1.61
CA ASP A 30 11.64 16.37 0.31
C ASP A 30 10.64 15.95 -0.79
N PRO A 31 10.15 16.88 -1.65
CA PRO A 31 9.20 16.55 -2.71
C PRO A 31 9.79 15.56 -3.74
N SER A 32 11.08 15.22 -3.62
CA SER A 32 11.72 14.15 -4.39
C SER A 32 11.60 12.75 -3.78
N ALA A 33 11.13 12.60 -2.54
CA ALA A 33 10.94 11.30 -1.88
C ALA A 33 9.91 10.38 -2.57
N GLY A 34 9.15 10.89 -3.55
CA GLY A 34 8.25 10.10 -4.40
C GLY A 34 8.59 10.09 -5.89
N LYS A 35 9.67 10.77 -6.34
CA LYS A 35 9.91 11.03 -7.77
C LYS A 35 10.33 9.80 -8.60
N ASN A 36 10.62 8.66 -7.96
CA ASN A 36 11.08 7.46 -8.67
C ASN A 36 10.43 6.16 -8.14
N LEU A 37 9.24 6.25 -7.53
CA LEU A 37 8.47 5.05 -7.22
C LEU A 37 7.75 4.61 -8.49
N LYS A 38 8.38 3.69 -9.24
CA LYS A 38 7.68 2.99 -10.31
C LYS A 38 6.48 2.26 -9.70
N PRO A 39 5.26 2.44 -10.23
CA PRO A 39 4.11 1.65 -9.84
C PRO A 39 4.41 0.16 -9.96
N TYR A 40 3.87 -0.65 -9.04
CA TYR A 40 4.17 -2.08 -8.97
C TYR A 40 3.93 -2.81 -10.29
N LEU A 41 2.87 -2.44 -11.02
CA LEU A 41 2.58 -3.06 -12.31
C LEU A 41 3.68 -2.75 -13.34
N GLU A 42 4.33 -1.58 -13.31
CA GLU A 42 5.42 -1.25 -14.22
C GLU A 42 6.68 -2.09 -14.03
N GLU A 43 6.82 -2.73 -12.87
CA GLU A 43 7.90 -3.67 -12.61
C GLU A 43 7.70 -5.01 -13.34
N TRP A 44 6.59 -5.20 -14.05
CA TRP A 44 6.32 -6.39 -14.88
C TRP A 44 6.61 -6.11 -16.35
N GLU A 45 7.75 -6.61 -16.81
CA GLU A 45 8.28 -6.31 -18.14
C GLU A 45 8.00 -7.44 -19.13
N LYS A 46 7.61 -7.06 -20.35
CA LYS A 46 7.48 -7.96 -21.50
C LYS A 46 7.88 -7.18 -22.76
N PRO A 47 8.79 -7.70 -23.61
CA PRO A 47 9.20 -7.00 -24.83
C PRO A 47 7.99 -6.64 -25.71
N GLY A 48 7.90 -5.38 -26.11
CA GLY A 48 6.82 -4.86 -26.95
C GLY A 48 5.46 -4.67 -26.26
N ALA A 49 5.35 -4.89 -24.94
CA ALA A 49 4.11 -4.64 -24.22
C ALA A 49 3.99 -3.17 -23.80
N SER A 50 2.90 -2.51 -24.23
CA SER A 50 2.55 -1.18 -23.74
C SER A 50 2.01 -1.23 -22.29
N PRO A 51 1.94 -0.10 -21.58
CA PRO A 51 1.28 -0.02 -20.27
C PRO A 51 -0.15 -0.54 -20.29
N GLU A 52 -0.93 -0.23 -21.35
CA GLU A 52 -2.31 -0.66 -21.51
C GLU A 52 -2.40 -2.19 -21.67
N MET A 53 -1.52 -2.77 -22.50
CA MET A 53 -1.44 -4.23 -22.65
C MET A 53 -1.12 -4.92 -21.32
N ARG A 54 -0.25 -4.31 -20.50
CA ARG A 54 0.11 -4.80 -19.18
C ARG A 54 -1.06 -4.71 -18.19
N GLY A 55 -1.78 -3.60 -18.20
CA GLY A 55 -3.02 -3.41 -17.43
C GLY A 55 -4.07 -4.47 -17.79
N GLN A 56 -4.34 -4.66 -19.08
CA GLN A 56 -5.26 -5.70 -19.57
C GLN A 56 -4.80 -7.12 -19.19
N ALA A 57 -3.50 -7.40 -19.27
CA ALA A 57 -2.95 -8.67 -18.83
C ALA A 57 -3.19 -8.89 -17.34
N SER A 58 -2.92 -7.89 -16.50
CA SER A 58 -3.18 -7.94 -15.05
C SER A 58 -4.66 -8.14 -14.73
N ALA A 59 -5.55 -7.40 -15.38
CA ALA A 59 -7.00 -7.54 -15.23
C ALA A 59 -7.47 -8.96 -15.61
N SER A 60 -6.96 -9.50 -16.73
CA SER A 60 -7.25 -10.88 -17.14
C SER A 60 -6.67 -11.95 -16.20
N CYS A 61 -5.73 -11.57 -15.33
CA CYS A 61 -5.18 -12.40 -14.26
C CYS A 61 -5.92 -12.24 -12.92
N GLY A 62 -7.06 -11.52 -12.91
CA GLY A 62 -7.89 -11.30 -11.73
C GLY A 62 -7.48 -10.10 -10.88
N GLY A 63 -6.46 -9.35 -11.30
CA GLY A 63 -6.10 -8.07 -10.70
C GLY A 63 -6.89 -6.90 -11.31
N GLY A 64 -6.42 -5.67 -11.06
CA GLY A 64 -6.86 -4.46 -11.75
C GLY A 64 -6.03 -4.16 -13.00
N ASP A 65 -6.47 -3.17 -13.77
CA ASP A 65 -5.80 -2.65 -14.97
C ASP A 65 -5.00 -1.37 -14.73
N SER A 66 -5.17 -0.71 -13.59
CA SER A 66 -4.42 0.49 -13.22
C SER A 66 -2.97 0.20 -12.84
N ASP A 67 -2.12 1.23 -12.83
CA ASP A 67 -0.71 1.14 -12.41
C ASP A 67 -0.51 0.61 -10.98
N ARG A 68 -1.54 0.71 -10.13
CA ARG A 68 -1.55 0.21 -8.75
C ARG A 68 -1.94 -1.27 -8.62
N ALA A 69 -2.25 -1.95 -9.72
CA ALA A 69 -2.60 -3.37 -9.75
C ALA A 69 -1.60 -4.23 -8.95
N PRO A 70 -2.03 -5.35 -8.34
CA PRO A 70 -3.25 -6.09 -8.65
C PRO A 70 -4.55 -5.64 -7.97
N LEU A 71 -4.54 -4.78 -6.93
CA LEU A 71 -5.74 -4.19 -6.29
C LEU A 71 -6.97 -5.13 -6.13
N PHE A 72 -6.79 -6.30 -5.52
CA PHE A 72 -7.93 -7.20 -5.29
C PHE A 72 -9.00 -6.54 -4.42
N THR A 73 -10.26 -6.66 -4.82
CA THR A 73 -11.40 -6.18 -4.05
C THR A 73 -11.60 -7.03 -2.79
N THR A 74 -12.18 -6.45 -1.74
CA THR A 74 -12.55 -7.19 -0.52
C THR A 74 -13.44 -8.40 -0.83
N ALA A 75 -14.30 -8.31 -1.85
CA ALA A 75 -15.13 -9.43 -2.29
C ALA A 75 -14.28 -10.60 -2.84
N GLN A 76 -13.28 -10.31 -3.68
CA GLN A 76 -12.35 -11.33 -4.18
C GLN A 76 -11.55 -11.98 -3.05
N ILE A 77 -11.04 -11.18 -2.10
CA ILE A 77 -10.25 -11.71 -0.99
C ILE A 77 -11.10 -12.61 -0.08
N ARG A 78 -12.34 -12.21 0.22
CA ARG A 78 -13.29 -13.02 0.99
C ARG A 78 -13.71 -14.29 0.27
N ALA A 79 -13.84 -14.26 -1.06
CA ALA A 79 -14.16 -15.45 -1.85
C ALA A 79 -13.03 -16.50 -1.82
N GLU A 80 -11.77 -16.06 -1.75
CA GLU A 80 -10.60 -16.94 -1.61
C GLU A 80 -10.33 -17.39 -0.15
N GLN A 81 -10.99 -16.76 0.82
CA GLN A 81 -10.74 -16.99 2.23
C GLN A 81 -11.26 -18.35 2.69
N ARG A 82 -10.37 -19.12 3.33
CA ARG A 82 -10.72 -20.42 3.92
C ARG A 82 -11.36 -20.24 5.29
N PRO A 83 -12.19 -21.18 5.76
CA PRO A 83 -12.79 -21.11 7.10
C PRO A 83 -11.72 -20.93 8.19
N GLY A 84 -11.89 -19.92 9.05
CA GLY A 84 -10.96 -19.61 10.15
C GLY A 84 -9.65 -18.91 9.76
N GLU A 85 -9.45 -18.60 8.48
CA GLU A 85 -8.24 -17.94 7.98
C GLU A 85 -8.29 -16.42 8.16
N LYS A 86 -7.13 -15.76 8.34
CA LYS A 86 -7.03 -14.30 8.26
C LYS A 86 -6.99 -13.83 6.80
N GLU A 87 -7.69 -12.75 6.50
CA GLU A 87 -7.81 -12.16 5.15
C GLU A 87 -6.46 -11.98 4.43
N ILE A 88 -5.40 -11.62 5.16
CA ILE A 88 -4.06 -11.42 4.61
C ILE A 88 -3.49 -12.68 3.91
N PHE A 89 -3.79 -13.89 4.41
CA PHE A 89 -3.31 -15.12 3.79
C PHE A 89 -4.05 -15.43 2.48
N SER A 90 -5.33 -15.07 2.40
CA SER A 90 -6.10 -15.12 1.15
C SER A 90 -5.57 -14.13 0.13
N TYR A 91 -5.23 -12.91 0.57
CA TYR A 91 -4.58 -11.91 -0.29
C TYR A 91 -3.26 -12.43 -0.86
N TYR A 92 -2.40 -13.04 -0.04
CA TYR A 92 -1.13 -13.61 -0.53
C TYR A 92 -1.36 -14.71 -1.57
N ARG A 93 -2.35 -15.60 -1.39
CA ARG A 93 -2.68 -16.58 -2.43
C ARG A 93 -3.17 -15.95 -3.72
N LEU A 94 -4.07 -14.97 -3.65
CA LEU A 94 -4.53 -14.25 -4.84
C LEU A 94 -3.36 -13.58 -5.56
N HIS A 95 -2.48 -12.95 -4.79
CA HIS A 95 -1.29 -12.30 -5.31
C HIS A 95 -0.36 -13.29 -6.01
N ASP A 96 -0.03 -14.41 -5.37
CA ASP A 96 0.80 -15.46 -5.97
C ASP A 96 0.17 -16.03 -7.25
N ASN A 97 -1.14 -16.24 -7.26
CA ASN A 97 -1.87 -16.71 -8.45
C ASN A 97 -1.81 -15.69 -9.59
N TRP A 98 -1.99 -14.41 -9.27
CA TRP A 98 -1.85 -13.31 -10.22
C TRP A 98 -0.43 -13.25 -10.81
N GLN A 99 0.60 -13.35 -9.96
CA GLN A 99 2.00 -13.36 -10.40
C GLN A 99 2.29 -14.54 -11.34
N ARG A 100 1.85 -15.75 -11.00
CA ARG A 100 1.98 -16.93 -11.88
C ARG A 100 1.29 -16.72 -13.22
N CYS A 101 0.11 -16.08 -13.22
CA CYS A 101 -0.61 -15.77 -14.45
C CYS A 101 0.15 -14.75 -15.32
N MET A 102 0.70 -13.69 -14.73
CA MET A 102 1.54 -12.72 -15.44
C MET A 102 2.76 -13.39 -16.07
N ILE A 103 3.44 -14.27 -15.32
CA ILE A 103 4.57 -15.08 -15.82
C ILE A 103 4.14 -15.94 -17.02
N LYS A 104 3.01 -16.65 -16.91
CA LYS A 104 2.46 -17.47 -18.00
C LYS A 104 2.14 -16.66 -19.26
N LYS A 105 1.81 -15.37 -19.12
CA LYS A 105 1.58 -14.43 -20.24
C LYS A 105 2.89 -13.86 -20.83
N GLY A 106 4.04 -14.26 -20.30
CA GLY A 106 5.37 -13.86 -20.76
C GLY A 106 5.90 -12.57 -20.11
N TYR A 107 5.29 -12.11 -19.01
CA TYR A 107 5.84 -11.01 -18.23
C TYR A 107 6.88 -11.53 -17.23
N ARG A 108 7.95 -10.77 -17.02
CA ARG A 108 8.99 -11.02 -16.02
C ARG A 108 8.98 -9.89 -15.01
N TYR A 109 9.03 -10.23 -13.74
CA TYR A 109 9.15 -9.23 -12.69
C TYR A 109 10.60 -8.74 -12.60
N ALA A 110 10.79 -7.44 -12.77
CA ALA A 110 12.06 -6.72 -12.71
C ALA A 110 12.19 -5.85 -11.45
N GLY A 111 11.18 -5.89 -10.57
CA GLY A 111 11.15 -5.15 -9.31
C GLY A 111 12.03 -5.78 -8.23
N LYS A 112 12.04 -5.14 -7.05
CA LYS A 112 12.80 -5.66 -5.90
C LYS A 112 12.11 -6.89 -5.32
N CYS A 113 12.93 -7.89 -5.01
CA CYS A 113 12.49 -9.14 -4.39
C CYS A 113 12.86 -9.16 -2.91
N TYR A 114 11.85 -9.01 -2.05
CA TYR A 114 12.02 -9.08 -0.59
C TYR A 114 11.80 -10.49 -0.04
N SER A 115 11.14 -11.36 -0.81
CA SER A 115 10.99 -12.78 -0.50
C SER A 115 11.22 -13.63 -1.74
N GLN A 116 12.01 -14.69 -1.59
CA GLN A 116 12.22 -15.70 -2.64
C GLN A 116 11.00 -16.61 -2.82
N SER A 117 10.02 -16.58 -1.90
CA SER A 117 8.79 -17.38 -2.00
C SER A 117 7.78 -16.82 -3.01
N SER A 118 7.92 -15.55 -3.40
CA SER A 118 7.01 -14.92 -4.37
C SER A 118 7.29 -15.47 -5.77
N PRO A 119 6.26 -15.95 -6.51
CA PRO A 119 6.43 -16.47 -7.86
C PRO A 119 7.19 -15.54 -8.82
N GLY A 120 6.94 -14.22 -8.75
CA GLY A 120 7.66 -13.22 -9.56
C GLY A 120 9.17 -13.21 -9.35
N CYS A 121 9.64 -13.60 -8.15
CA CYS A 121 11.04 -13.57 -7.76
C CYS A 121 11.83 -14.85 -8.09
N GLY A 122 11.13 -15.95 -8.40
CA GLY A 122 11.76 -17.23 -8.77
C GLY A 122 11.98 -17.41 -10.28
N ALA A 123 11.23 -16.71 -11.14
CA ALA A 123 11.19 -16.97 -12.58
C ALA A 123 12.34 -16.36 -13.40
N GLY A 124 13.37 -15.79 -12.75
CA GLY A 124 14.37 -14.95 -13.39
C GLY A 124 15.83 -15.40 -13.31
N ARG A 125 16.15 -16.56 -12.70
CA ARG A 125 17.54 -16.99 -12.46
C ARG A 125 18.12 -18.03 -13.44
N ASP A 126 17.42 -18.38 -14.52
CA ASP A 126 17.89 -19.36 -15.51
C ASP A 126 18.15 -18.73 -16.89
N SER A 127 18.99 -17.71 -16.96
CA SER A 127 19.47 -17.17 -18.25
C SER A 127 20.84 -16.51 -18.12
N THR A 128 21.86 -17.24 -17.67
CA THR A 128 23.26 -17.15 -18.18
C THR A 128 24.01 -18.41 -17.73
#